data_AF-A0A957WYS2-F1
#
_entry.id   AF-A0A957WYS2-F1
#
_cell.length_a   1.000
_cell.length_b   1.000
_cell.length_c   1.000
_cell.angle_alpha   90.00
_cell.angle_beta   90.00
_cell.angle_gamma   90.00
#
_symmetry.space_group_name_H-M   'P 1'
#
loop_
_entity.id
_entity.type
_entity.pdbx_description
1 polymer ?
#
loop_
_entity_poly.entity_id
_entity_poly.type
_entity_poly.pdbx_seq_one_letter_code
_entity_poly.pdbx_strand_id
1 'polypeptide(L)'
;MSEAVRYQYHALPFTAVTIDDAFWSPRIETNRTVTIGYDFQKSEETDRLTNFDKAAGRMAGDHVGIFFNDSDVFKIIEGAAYSLQVHPDPELDAYLDDLIERIAAAQEPDGYLYTARTIRERNGETDKLRADLEGLTRWSHLRVNHELYNVGHLYEAAVAHYLATGKRSLLDVALKNADLVDSVFGPNKKHDVPGHQEIEMGLV
;
A
#
# COMPACT_ATOMS: atom_id res chain seq x y z
N MET A 1 -8.10 13.65 -23.02
CA MET A 1 -8.47 12.22 -23.10
C MET A 1 -7.19 11.49 -23.44
N SER A 2 -6.58 10.78 -22.48
CA SER A 2 -5.38 10.01 -22.78
C SER A 2 -5.74 8.85 -23.69
N GLU A 3 -4.92 8.58 -24.70
CA GLU A 3 -4.98 7.31 -25.42
C GLU A 3 -4.68 6.20 -24.40
N ALA A 4 -5.65 5.31 -24.16
CA ALA A 4 -5.40 4.10 -23.39
C ALA A 4 -4.20 3.38 -24.01
N VAL A 5 -3.25 2.97 -23.17
CA VAL A 5 -2.06 2.21 -23.62
C VAL A 5 -2.54 0.96 -24.35
N ARG A 6 -2.39 0.94 -25.68
CA ARG A 6 -2.78 -0.21 -26.50
C ARG A 6 -1.59 -1.14 -26.64
N TYR A 7 -1.52 -2.13 -25.77
CA TYR A 7 -0.63 -3.28 -26.00
C TYR A 7 -1.11 -4.08 -27.22
N GLN A 8 -0.16 -4.60 -28.00
CA GLN A 8 -0.46 -5.45 -29.16
C GLN A 8 -1.17 -6.76 -28.77
N TYR A 9 -0.90 -7.24 -27.55
CA TYR A 9 -1.46 -8.47 -27.00
C TYR A 9 -2.27 -8.14 -25.75
N HIS A 10 -3.38 -8.85 -25.56
CA HIS A 10 -4.20 -8.76 -24.35
C HIS A 10 -3.87 -9.92 -23.42
N ALA A 11 -3.59 -9.60 -22.16
CA ALA A 11 -3.43 -10.62 -21.13
C ALA A 11 -4.75 -11.37 -20.92
N LEU A 12 -4.66 -12.69 -20.74
CA LEU A 12 -5.78 -13.46 -20.20
C LEU A 12 -5.74 -13.28 -18.67
N PRO A 13 -6.82 -12.77 -18.04
CA PRO A 13 -6.81 -12.57 -16.60
C PRO A 13 -6.71 -13.91 -15.88
N PHE A 14 -6.03 -13.93 -14.72
CA PHE A 14 -5.84 -15.15 -13.96
C PHE A 14 -7.17 -15.79 -13.52
N THR A 15 -8.21 -14.97 -13.32
CA THR A 15 -9.59 -15.43 -13.02
C THR A 15 -10.23 -16.25 -14.14
N ALA A 16 -9.71 -16.19 -15.37
CA ALA A 16 -10.16 -17.00 -16.50
C ALA A 16 -9.37 -18.33 -16.64
N VAL A 17 -8.44 -18.63 -15.73
CA VAL A 17 -7.58 -19.81 -15.79
C VAL A 17 -7.71 -20.62 -14.50
N THR A 18 -8.04 -21.90 -14.63
CA THR A 18 -7.95 -22.87 -13.53
C THR A 18 -6.68 -23.69 -13.69
N ILE A 19 -5.84 -23.70 -12.66
CA ILE A 19 -4.61 -24.50 -12.62
C ILE A 19 -4.87 -25.73 -11.76
N ASP A 20 -4.88 -26.90 -12.38
CA ASP A 20 -5.04 -28.21 -11.76
C ASP A 20 -3.87 -29.13 -12.19
N ASP A 21 -2.74 -28.97 -11.51
CA ASP A 21 -1.55 -29.77 -11.75
C ASP A 21 -0.84 -30.14 -10.42
N ALA A 22 0.18 -31.00 -10.51
CA ALA A 22 0.94 -31.45 -9.35
C ALA A 22 2.01 -30.45 -8.87
N PHE A 23 2.23 -29.33 -9.57
CA PHE A 23 3.36 -28.43 -9.31
C PHE A 23 2.92 -27.07 -8.76
N TRP A 24 1.97 -26.41 -9.43
CA TRP A 24 1.45 -25.08 -9.11
C TRP A 24 0.26 -25.12 -8.17
N SER A 25 -0.67 -26.07 -8.33
CA SER A 25 -1.86 -26.12 -7.47
C SER A 25 -1.49 -26.22 -5.97
N PRO A 26 -0.50 -27.03 -5.54
CA PRO A 26 -0.07 -27.05 -4.15
C PRO A 26 0.56 -25.72 -3.67
N ARG A 27 1.22 -24.96 -4.56
CA ARG A 27 1.83 -23.66 -4.20
C ARG A 27 0.77 -22.58 -4.01
N ILE A 28 -0.22 -22.53 -4.89
CA ILE A 28 -1.35 -21.61 -4.79
C ILE A 28 -2.15 -21.89 -3.51
N GLU A 29 -2.41 -23.17 -3.23
CA GLU A 29 -3.11 -23.57 -2.01
C GLU A 29 -2.31 -23.25 -0.74
N THR A 30 -0.97 -23.46 -0.77
CA THR A 30 -0.09 -23.04 0.34
C THR A 30 -0.14 -21.53 0.54
N ASN A 31 -0.10 -20.75 -0.56
CA ASN A 31 -0.19 -19.29 -0.47
C ASN A 31 -1.49 -18.85 0.21
N ARG A 32 -2.62 -19.43 -0.21
CA ARG A 32 -3.96 -19.13 0.33
C ARG A 32 -4.11 -19.53 1.79
N THR A 33 -3.72 -20.76 2.14
CA THR A 33 -4.03 -21.35 3.45
C THR A 33 -2.96 -21.14 4.51
N VAL A 34 -1.74 -20.75 4.10
CA VAL A 34 -0.61 -20.58 5.02
C VAL A 34 0.03 -19.20 4.85
N THR A 35 0.53 -18.87 3.65
CA THR A 35 1.41 -17.70 3.46
C THR A 35 0.70 -16.38 3.76
N ILE A 36 -0.49 -16.13 3.21
CA ILE A 36 -1.24 -14.88 3.44
C ILE A 36 -1.52 -14.67 4.93
N GLY A 37 -2.06 -15.68 5.61
CA GLY A 37 -2.34 -15.60 7.04
C GLY A 37 -1.08 -15.41 7.89
N TYR A 38 0.01 -16.10 7.54
CA TYR A 38 1.30 -15.96 8.20
C TYR A 38 1.90 -14.56 8.02
N ASP A 39 1.80 -13.97 6.83
CA ASP A 39 2.35 -12.64 6.55
C ASP A 39 1.58 -11.54 7.28
N PHE A 40 0.25 -11.67 7.39
CA PHE A 40 -0.55 -10.79 8.26
C PHE A 40 -0.16 -10.96 9.73
N GLN A 41 -0.05 -12.19 10.22
CA GLN A 41 0.41 -12.47 11.58
C GLN A 41 1.78 -11.83 11.83
N LYS A 42 2.73 -11.95 10.89
CA LYS A 42 4.05 -11.32 11.03
C LYS A 42 3.96 -9.81 11.03
N SER A 43 3.05 -9.24 10.23
CA SER A 43 2.83 -7.79 10.21
C SER A 43 2.22 -7.25 11.51
N GLU A 44 1.43 -8.05 12.22
CA GLU A 44 0.98 -7.77 13.58
C GLU A 44 2.12 -7.89 14.60
N GLU A 45 2.83 -9.03 14.61
CA GLU A 45 3.92 -9.32 15.56
C GLU A 45 5.10 -8.34 15.46
N THR A 46 5.25 -7.66 14.33
CA THR A 46 6.35 -6.72 14.06
C THR A 46 5.89 -5.27 13.90
N ASP A 47 4.72 -4.94 14.44
CA ASP A 47 4.18 -3.58 14.57
C ASP A 47 3.88 -2.82 13.25
N ARG A 48 3.93 -3.49 12.10
CA ARG A 48 3.56 -2.88 10.82
C ARG A 48 2.12 -2.38 10.87
N LEU A 49 1.24 -3.20 11.44
CA LEU A 49 -0.18 -2.87 11.60
C LEU A 49 -0.41 -1.77 12.65
N THR A 50 0.32 -1.79 13.76
CA THR A 50 0.15 -0.77 14.82
C THR A 50 0.70 0.59 14.42
N ASN A 51 1.63 0.67 13.45
CA ASN A 51 2.09 1.95 12.90
C ASN A 51 0.93 2.76 12.28
N PHE A 52 -0.04 2.13 11.63
CA PHE A 52 -1.23 2.84 11.14
C PHE A 52 -2.07 3.40 12.29
N ASP A 53 -2.28 2.65 13.37
CA ASP A 53 -2.99 3.16 14.56
C ASP A 53 -2.25 4.32 15.23
N LYS A 54 -0.92 4.26 15.29
CA LYS A 54 -0.08 5.36 15.82
C LYS A 54 -0.20 6.61 14.93
N ALA A 55 -0.12 6.44 13.62
CA ALA A 55 -0.30 7.53 12.66
C ALA A 55 -1.70 8.15 12.75
N ALA A 56 -2.74 7.32 12.97
CA ALA A 56 -4.11 7.74 13.22
C ALA A 56 -4.32 8.44 14.58
N GLY A 57 -3.35 8.35 15.50
CA GLY A 57 -3.47 8.85 16.86
C GLY A 57 -4.39 8.01 17.76
N ARG A 58 -4.67 6.77 17.35
CA ARG A 58 -5.45 5.78 18.12
C ARG A 58 -4.59 5.01 19.12
N MET A 59 -3.28 5.00 18.88
CA MET A 59 -2.28 4.39 19.73
C MET A 59 -1.13 5.38 19.95
N ALA A 60 -0.59 5.45 21.16
CA ALA A 60 0.63 6.20 21.41
C ALA A 60 1.87 5.36 21.07
N GLY A 61 2.96 6.00 20.66
CA GLY A 61 4.24 5.36 20.44
C GLY A 61 4.97 5.87 19.22
N ASP A 62 6.19 5.39 19.03
CA ASP A 62 7.02 5.71 17.88
C ASP A 62 6.80 4.70 16.74
N HIS A 63 7.19 5.10 15.52
CA HIS A 63 7.25 4.21 14.37
C HIS A 63 8.19 3.04 14.65
N VAL A 64 7.76 1.83 14.34
CA VAL A 64 8.57 0.61 14.51
C VAL A 64 8.93 0.03 13.15
N GLY A 65 10.20 -0.36 13.03
CA GLY A 65 10.76 -0.96 11.82
C GLY A 65 11.23 0.09 10.80
N ILE A 66 11.38 -0.35 9.56
CA ILE A 66 11.92 0.50 8.49
C ILE A 66 10.80 1.31 7.85
N PHE A 67 11.15 2.46 7.29
CA PHE A 67 10.19 3.47 6.83
C PHE A 67 9.35 3.05 5.60
N PHE A 68 9.71 1.96 4.93
CA PHE A 68 8.90 1.35 3.86
C PHE A 68 8.03 0.18 4.33
N ASN A 69 7.93 -0.07 5.64
CA ASN A 69 7.12 -1.16 6.20
C ASN A 69 5.62 -1.07 5.85
N ASP A 70 5.09 0.12 5.57
CA ASP A 70 3.70 0.29 5.11
C ASP A 70 3.44 -0.54 3.84
N SER A 71 4.44 -0.63 2.95
CA SER A 71 4.34 -1.40 1.70
C SER A 71 4.15 -2.89 1.92
N ASP A 72 4.67 -3.47 3.01
CA ASP A 72 4.47 -4.89 3.30
C ASP A 72 2.98 -5.18 3.50
N VAL A 73 2.28 -4.28 4.20
CA VAL A 73 0.83 -4.40 4.42
C VAL A 73 0.07 -4.28 3.09
N PHE A 74 0.45 -3.31 2.24
CA PHE A 74 -0.20 -3.15 0.93
C PHE A 74 -0.01 -4.37 0.03
N LYS A 75 1.20 -4.91 -0.08
CA LYS A 75 1.48 -6.12 -0.88
C LYS A 75 0.73 -7.35 -0.39
N ILE A 76 0.57 -7.52 0.94
CA ILE A 76 -0.19 -8.65 1.48
C ILE A 76 -1.68 -8.48 1.18
N ILE A 77 -2.23 -7.25 1.27
CA ILE A 77 -3.61 -6.94 0.86
C ILE A 77 -3.80 -7.27 -0.63
N GLU A 78 -2.85 -6.90 -1.48
CA GLU A 78 -2.90 -7.21 -2.92
C GLU A 78 -2.99 -8.73 -3.16
N GLY A 79 -2.10 -9.51 -2.53
CA GLY A 79 -2.11 -10.98 -2.61
C GLY A 79 -3.40 -11.60 -2.06
N ALA A 80 -3.93 -11.08 -0.96
CA ALA A 80 -5.21 -11.48 -0.39
C ALA A 80 -6.38 -11.18 -1.35
N ALA A 81 -6.38 -10.01 -1.98
CA ALA A 81 -7.38 -9.63 -2.96
C ALA A 81 -7.35 -10.54 -4.21
N TYR A 82 -6.16 -10.92 -4.69
CA TYR A 82 -6.07 -11.91 -5.77
C TYR A 82 -6.62 -13.28 -5.35
N SER A 83 -6.34 -13.71 -4.11
CA SER A 83 -6.91 -14.95 -3.57
C SER A 83 -8.45 -14.89 -3.54
N LEU A 84 -9.04 -13.79 -3.08
CA LEU A 84 -10.49 -13.59 -3.01
C LEU A 84 -11.19 -13.66 -4.38
N GLN A 85 -10.52 -13.23 -5.45
CA GLN A 85 -11.09 -13.27 -6.81
C GLN A 85 -11.30 -14.70 -7.34
N VAL A 86 -10.50 -15.67 -6.89
CA VAL A 86 -10.59 -17.07 -7.33
C VAL A 86 -11.14 -18.01 -6.26
N HIS A 87 -11.04 -17.62 -4.99
CA HIS A 87 -11.55 -18.36 -3.86
C HIS A 87 -12.15 -17.39 -2.82
N PRO A 88 -13.48 -17.15 -2.88
CA PRO A 88 -14.15 -16.30 -1.91
C PRO A 88 -13.94 -16.80 -0.47
N ASP A 89 -13.66 -15.87 0.44
CA ASP A 89 -13.41 -16.13 1.85
C ASP A 89 -13.96 -14.95 2.67
N PRO A 90 -15.16 -15.07 3.28
CA PRO A 90 -15.79 -14.00 4.03
C PRO A 90 -15.01 -13.55 5.28
N GLU A 91 -14.22 -14.44 5.88
CA GLU A 91 -13.42 -14.10 7.06
C GLU A 91 -12.22 -13.24 6.67
N LEU A 92 -11.55 -13.61 5.57
CA LEU A 92 -10.47 -12.79 4.99
C LEU A 92 -10.99 -11.44 4.50
N ASP A 93 -12.14 -11.39 3.81
CA ASP A 93 -12.75 -10.13 3.34
C ASP A 93 -13.07 -9.18 4.51
N ALA A 94 -13.63 -9.71 5.62
CA ALA A 94 -13.88 -8.91 6.82
C ALA A 94 -12.59 -8.44 7.50
N TYR A 95 -11.55 -9.28 7.55
CA TYR A 95 -10.24 -8.88 8.07
C TYR A 95 -9.62 -7.75 7.23
N LEU A 96 -9.75 -7.80 5.91
CA LEU A 96 -9.29 -6.71 5.03
C LEU A 96 -10.08 -5.42 5.29
N ASP A 97 -11.40 -5.47 5.48
CA ASP A 97 -12.20 -4.29 5.80
C ASP A 97 -11.70 -3.58 7.08
N ASP A 98 -11.45 -4.35 8.15
CA ASP A 98 -10.93 -3.82 9.42
C ASP A 98 -9.52 -3.24 9.25
N LEU A 99 -8.65 -3.89 8.48
CA LEU A 99 -7.30 -3.40 8.21
C LEU A 99 -7.32 -2.12 7.37
N ILE A 100 -8.17 -2.06 6.34
CA ILE A 100 -8.33 -0.90 5.47
C ILE A 100 -8.85 0.29 6.26
N GLU A 101 -9.73 0.08 7.24
CA GLU A 101 -10.21 1.13 8.15
C GLU A 101 -9.05 1.78 8.92
N ARG A 102 -8.10 0.97 9.41
CA ARG A 102 -6.89 1.45 10.11
C ARG A 102 -5.98 2.23 9.19
N ILE A 103 -5.80 1.77 7.94
CA ILE A 103 -5.04 2.48 6.91
C ILE A 103 -5.69 3.83 6.58
N ALA A 104 -7.01 3.85 6.36
CA ALA A 104 -7.76 5.06 6.05
C ALA A 104 -7.68 6.09 7.19
N ALA A 105 -7.71 5.63 8.45
CA ALA A 105 -7.58 6.50 9.61
C ALA A 105 -6.18 7.10 9.79
N ALA A 106 -5.15 6.43 9.27
CA ALA A 106 -3.78 6.94 9.26
C ALA A 106 -3.55 8.01 8.16
N GLN A 107 -4.41 8.06 7.14
CA GLN A 107 -4.29 9.01 6.05
C GLN A 107 -4.62 10.43 6.52
N GLU A 108 -3.74 11.36 6.18
CA GLU A 108 -3.90 12.76 6.53
C GLU A 108 -5.01 13.46 5.72
N PRO A 109 -5.49 14.63 6.18
CA PRO A 109 -6.59 15.33 5.52
C PRO A 109 -6.36 15.66 4.05
N ASP A 110 -5.11 15.89 3.64
CA ASP A 110 -4.72 16.18 2.25
C ASP A 110 -4.47 14.93 1.40
N GLY A 111 -4.50 13.73 1.98
CA GLY A 111 -4.26 12.47 1.29
C GLY A 111 -2.89 11.85 1.57
N TYR A 112 -2.01 12.53 2.31
CA TYR A 112 -0.70 12.01 2.64
C TYR A 112 -0.83 10.75 3.52
N LEU A 113 -0.10 9.69 3.16
CA LEU A 113 -0.12 8.43 3.89
C LEU A 113 1.29 7.86 3.92
N TYR A 114 1.96 8.05 5.04
CA TYR A 114 3.31 7.52 5.30
C TYR A 114 3.56 7.55 6.80
N THR A 115 3.38 6.39 7.44
CA THR A 115 3.26 6.31 8.91
C THR A 115 4.48 6.86 9.63
N ALA A 116 5.69 6.59 9.11
CA ALA A 116 6.94 7.03 9.72
C ALA A 116 7.03 8.55 9.92
N ARG A 117 6.54 9.36 8.96
CA ARG A 117 6.50 10.82 9.11
C ARG A 117 5.30 11.27 9.94
N THR A 118 4.11 10.76 9.64
CA THR A 118 2.87 11.19 10.31
C THR A 118 2.94 10.94 11.82
N ILE A 119 3.52 9.81 12.26
CA ILE A 119 3.78 9.53 13.69
C ILE A 119 4.76 10.55 14.28
N ARG A 120 5.88 10.82 13.58
CA ARG A 120 6.90 11.76 14.05
C ARG A 120 6.34 13.17 14.26
N GLU A 121 5.57 13.65 13.28
CA GLU A 121 4.90 14.94 13.30
C GLU A 121 3.85 14.98 14.43
N ARG A 122 3.06 13.92 14.59
CA ARG A 122 2.07 13.79 15.67
C ARG A 122 2.70 13.79 17.06
N ASN A 123 3.86 13.15 17.22
CA ASN A 123 4.60 13.12 18.48
C ASN A 123 5.31 14.46 18.78
N GLY A 124 5.23 15.45 17.89
CA GLY A 124 5.90 16.75 18.06
C GLY A 124 7.42 16.66 17.92
N GLU A 125 7.92 15.65 17.22
CA GLU A 125 9.35 15.33 17.12
C GLU A 125 9.97 15.73 15.77
N THR A 126 9.44 16.77 15.14
CA THR A 126 9.97 17.27 13.86
C THR A 126 11.40 17.79 13.96
N ASP A 127 11.83 18.20 15.16
CA ASP A 127 13.20 18.60 15.48
C ASP A 127 14.20 17.43 15.45
N LYS A 128 13.71 16.19 15.57
CA LYS A 128 14.52 14.96 15.46
C LYS A 128 14.68 14.47 14.03
N LEU A 129 13.98 15.06 13.05
CA LEU A 129 14.14 14.73 11.64
C LEU A 129 15.53 15.16 11.16
N ARG A 130 16.25 14.24 10.51
CA ARG A 130 17.54 14.54 9.90
C ARG A 130 17.39 14.72 8.40
N ALA A 131 18.02 15.75 7.86
CA ALA A 131 17.99 16.04 6.43
C ALA A 131 18.58 14.92 5.56
N ASP A 132 19.55 14.17 6.10
CA ASP A 132 20.26 13.09 5.42
C ASP A 132 19.64 11.69 5.62
N LEU A 133 18.63 11.58 6.49
CA LEU A 133 17.86 10.36 6.70
C LEU A 133 16.38 10.61 6.40
N GLU A 134 15.61 11.14 7.34
CA GLU A 134 14.14 11.28 7.20
C GLU A 134 13.70 12.40 6.27
N GLY A 135 14.57 13.38 6.01
CA GLY A 135 14.19 14.60 5.30
C GLY A 135 13.36 15.54 6.16
N LEU A 136 13.69 16.83 6.13
CA LEU A 136 13.10 17.86 6.98
C LEU A 136 11.64 18.19 6.63
N THR A 137 11.21 17.87 5.41
CA THR A 137 9.84 18.08 4.93
C THR A 137 9.41 16.89 4.09
N ARG A 138 8.10 16.73 3.85
CA ARG A 138 7.58 15.75 2.89
C ARG A 138 8.34 15.87 1.57
N TRP A 139 8.67 14.74 0.96
CA TRP A 139 9.30 14.69 -0.36
C TRP A 139 10.70 15.32 -0.43
N SER A 140 11.35 15.64 0.70
CA SER A 140 12.69 16.26 0.67
C SER A 140 13.84 15.27 0.63
N HIS A 141 13.57 13.97 0.80
CA HIS A 141 14.58 12.90 0.76
C HIS A 141 14.08 11.66 0.00
N LEU A 142 13.45 11.89 -1.14
CA LEU A 142 12.84 10.85 -2.01
C LEU A 142 13.82 9.76 -2.45
N ARG A 143 15.13 10.08 -2.50
CA ARG A 143 16.20 9.15 -2.87
C ARG A 143 16.19 7.87 -2.03
N VAL A 144 15.80 7.95 -0.75
CA VAL A 144 15.90 6.81 0.18
C VAL A 144 14.60 6.53 0.92
N ASN A 145 13.70 7.49 1.13
CA ASN A 145 12.62 7.31 2.11
C ASN A 145 11.38 6.58 1.62
N HIS A 146 11.35 6.19 0.34
CA HIS A 146 10.28 5.34 -0.21
C HIS A 146 8.87 5.95 -0.05
N GLU A 147 8.73 7.28 0.10
CA GLU A 147 7.41 7.92 0.18
C GLU A 147 6.58 7.63 -1.09
N LEU A 148 7.21 7.71 -2.28
CA LEU A 148 6.56 7.37 -3.55
C LEU A 148 6.47 5.84 -3.78
N TYR A 149 7.44 5.06 -3.31
CA TYR A 149 7.41 3.61 -3.42
C TYR A 149 6.25 2.99 -2.61
N ASN A 150 6.05 3.46 -1.37
CA ASN A 150 4.98 2.95 -0.52
C ASN A 150 3.61 3.17 -1.18
N VAL A 151 3.38 4.33 -1.79
CA VAL A 151 2.09 4.64 -2.40
C VAL A 151 1.89 3.98 -3.76
N GLY A 152 2.95 3.61 -4.49
CA GLY A 152 2.80 2.77 -5.68
C GLY A 152 2.19 1.40 -5.31
N HIS A 153 2.72 0.74 -4.28
CA HIS A 153 2.12 -0.51 -3.77
C HIS A 153 0.71 -0.33 -3.17
N LEU A 154 0.41 0.85 -2.58
CA LEU A 154 -0.96 1.17 -2.18
C LEU A 154 -1.90 1.16 -3.39
N TYR A 155 -1.47 1.70 -4.54
CA TYR A 155 -2.30 1.78 -5.73
C TYR A 155 -2.57 0.39 -6.32
N GLU A 156 -1.56 -0.47 -6.40
CA GLU A 156 -1.72 -1.87 -6.82
C GLU A 156 -2.71 -2.61 -5.91
N ALA A 157 -2.50 -2.54 -4.59
CA ALA A 157 -3.36 -3.18 -3.60
C ALA A 157 -4.81 -2.68 -3.67
N ALA A 158 -5.00 -1.37 -3.85
CA ALA A 158 -6.30 -0.74 -3.94
C ALA A 158 -7.09 -1.19 -5.18
N VAL A 159 -6.41 -1.27 -6.34
CA VAL A 159 -7.03 -1.76 -7.57
C VAL A 159 -7.37 -3.25 -7.44
N ALA A 160 -6.44 -4.08 -6.94
CA ALA A 160 -6.68 -5.50 -6.71
C ALA A 160 -7.87 -5.73 -5.78
N HIS A 161 -7.93 -5.00 -4.66
CA HIS A 161 -9.04 -5.08 -3.70
C HIS A 161 -10.38 -4.65 -4.31
N TYR A 162 -10.41 -3.55 -5.08
CA TYR A 162 -11.62 -3.11 -5.77
C TYR A 162 -12.12 -4.15 -6.77
N LEU A 163 -11.21 -4.78 -7.54
CA LEU A 163 -11.58 -5.84 -8.49
C LEU A 163 -12.08 -7.10 -7.80
N ALA A 164 -11.55 -7.41 -6.60
CA ALA A 164 -11.96 -8.58 -5.82
C ALA A 164 -13.32 -8.43 -5.16
N THR A 165 -13.63 -7.25 -4.62
CA THR A 165 -14.77 -7.06 -3.70
C THR A 165 -15.83 -6.08 -4.22
N GLY A 166 -15.48 -5.26 -5.22
CA GLY A 166 -16.28 -4.11 -5.65
C GLY A 166 -16.30 -2.95 -4.65
N LYS A 167 -15.66 -3.08 -3.49
CA LYS A 167 -15.62 -2.06 -2.43
C LYS A 167 -14.59 -0.99 -2.77
N ARG A 168 -14.91 0.26 -2.44
CA ARG A 168 -14.05 1.42 -2.68
C ARG A 168 -13.25 1.88 -1.47
N SER A 169 -13.36 1.20 -0.34
CA SER A 169 -12.73 1.60 0.93
C SER A 169 -11.23 1.88 0.80
N LEU A 170 -10.47 0.98 0.17
CA LEU A 170 -9.04 1.19 -0.10
C LEU A 170 -8.79 2.02 -1.36
N LEU A 171 -9.66 1.91 -2.37
CA LEU A 171 -9.56 2.68 -3.61
C LEU A 171 -9.66 4.19 -3.37
N ASP A 172 -10.57 4.63 -2.52
CA ASP A 172 -10.75 6.05 -2.24
C ASP A 172 -9.57 6.62 -1.42
N VAL A 173 -8.92 5.80 -0.58
CA VAL A 173 -7.65 6.14 0.09
C VAL A 173 -6.54 6.34 -0.95
N ALA A 174 -6.38 5.38 -1.87
CA ALA A 174 -5.40 5.43 -2.94
C ALA A 174 -5.60 6.66 -3.84
N LEU A 175 -6.84 6.91 -4.28
CA LEU A 175 -7.18 8.06 -5.13
C LEU A 175 -6.89 9.39 -4.45
N LYS A 176 -7.25 9.55 -3.17
CA LYS A 176 -6.94 10.76 -2.41
C LYS A 176 -5.43 10.99 -2.29
N ASN A 177 -4.67 9.92 -2.14
CA ASN A 177 -3.21 10.01 -2.14
C ASN A 177 -2.65 10.35 -3.53
N ALA A 178 -3.18 9.74 -4.59
CA ALA A 178 -2.78 10.03 -5.97
C ALA A 178 -3.10 11.49 -6.36
N ASP A 179 -4.23 12.04 -5.91
CA ASP A 179 -4.58 13.45 -6.07
C ASP A 179 -3.55 14.37 -5.39
N LEU A 180 -3.09 14.00 -4.18
CA LEU A 180 -2.00 14.72 -3.50
C LEU A 180 -0.71 14.66 -4.32
N VAL A 181 -0.31 13.47 -4.78
CA VAL A 181 0.90 13.28 -5.58
C VAL A 181 0.82 14.11 -6.86
N ASP A 182 -0.28 14.07 -7.60
CA ASP A 182 -0.46 14.93 -8.78
C ASP A 182 -0.34 16.40 -8.38
N SER A 183 -0.98 16.85 -7.29
CA SER A 183 -0.91 18.26 -6.88
C SER A 183 0.52 18.75 -6.56
N VAL A 184 1.41 17.85 -6.13
CA VAL A 184 2.78 18.16 -5.71
C VAL A 184 3.79 18.02 -6.86
N PHE A 185 3.66 17.02 -7.71
CA PHE A 185 4.66 16.67 -8.73
C PHE A 185 4.20 16.98 -10.15
N GLY A 186 5.14 17.38 -11.00
CA GLY A 186 4.86 17.60 -12.43
C GLY A 186 5.67 18.72 -13.06
N PRO A 187 5.49 18.99 -14.38
CA PRO A 187 6.36 19.89 -15.14
C PRO A 187 6.46 21.32 -14.62
N ASN A 188 5.39 21.83 -13.99
CA ASN A 188 5.33 23.17 -13.39
C ASN A 188 5.22 23.13 -11.85
N LYS A 189 5.46 21.96 -11.25
CA LYS A 189 5.36 21.70 -9.81
C LYS A 189 6.73 21.21 -9.31
N LYS A 190 6.81 20.40 -8.24
CA LYS A 190 8.07 19.80 -7.82
C LYS A 190 8.55 18.83 -8.90
N HIS A 191 9.75 19.09 -9.45
CA HIS A 191 10.39 18.23 -10.43
C HIS A 191 11.40 17.33 -9.72
N ASP A 192 10.93 16.15 -9.31
CA ASP A 192 11.70 15.13 -8.61
C ASP A 192 11.13 13.75 -8.98
N VAL A 193 11.84 12.67 -8.63
CA VAL A 193 11.50 11.30 -9.06
C VAL A 193 11.59 10.32 -7.88
N PRO A 194 10.93 9.16 -7.95
CA PRO A 194 11.10 8.14 -6.92
C PRO A 194 12.58 7.70 -6.81
N GLY A 195 13.10 7.60 -5.59
CA GLY A 195 14.41 7.01 -5.33
C GLY A 195 14.44 5.48 -5.51
N HIS A 196 13.26 4.86 -5.41
CA HIS A 196 12.99 3.47 -5.75
C HIS A 196 11.71 3.46 -6.60
N GLN A 197 11.85 3.16 -7.89
CA GLN A 197 10.74 3.10 -8.85
C GLN A 197 9.69 2.09 -8.42
N GLU A 198 8.41 2.44 -8.60
CA GLU A 198 7.24 1.62 -8.24
C GLU A 198 5.95 2.40 -8.58
N ILE A 199 5.89 3.67 -8.18
CA ILE A 199 4.72 4.53 -8.41
C ILE A 199 4.36 4.68 -9.90
N GLU A 200 5.33 4.58 -10.80
CA GLU A 200 5.11 4.69 -12.24
C GLU A 200 4.19 3.59 -12.77
N MET A 201 4.32 2.36 -12.27
CA MET A 201 3.45 1.25 -12.66
C MET A 201 2.15 1.24 -11.83
N GLY A 202 2.21 1.60 -10.54
CA GLY A 202 1.01 1.75 -9.73
C GLY A 202 0.03 2.83 -10.23
N LEU A 203 0.50 3.84 -10.98
CA LEU A 203 -0.33 4.89 -11.57
C LEU A 203 -0.99 4.53 -12.92
N VAL A 204 -0.58 3.43 -13.57
CA VAL A 204 -1.01 3.06 -14.95
C VAL A 204 -2.06 1.96 -14.92
#